data_AF-A0A9D9VX82-F1
#
_entry.id   AF-A0A9D9VX82-F1
#
_cell.length_a   1.000
_cell.length_b   1.000
_cell.length_c   1.000
_cell.angle_alpha   90.00
_cell.angle_beta   90.00
_cell.angle_gamma   90.00
#
_symmetry.space_group_name_H-M   'P 1'
#
loop_
_entity.id
_entity.type
_entity.pdbx_description
1 polymer ?
#
loop_
_entity_poly.entity_id
_entity_poly.type
_entity_poly.pdbx_seq_one_letter_code
_entity_poly.pdbx_strand_id
1 'polypeptide(L)'
;MKKISSIIGVLLLILIIPVLQSCDNDDDGYSLGNFQVQMATVKVINGANYYLVLDNNKTVWPGATAVPQYQAVDGQRVIANITLLGDQYGSYDYVAKINYLNNVLTKSVEELTETNEATFGNDPLRMRQIWLSASHLNVDFLMRMPSQKKHRISLVRNTTAESPSDGYVHLELRYNDQDDVTNYVARGLVSFYVGEWGKADELSNSIRGIKVKVNTAESGEKEYVFDFNKEEAQAPLVEDVAEGVSIE
;
A
#
# COMPACT_ATOMS: atom_id res chain seq x y z
N MET A 1 4.48 -56.95 42.17
CA MET A 1 3.28 -57.80 42.34
C MET A 1 2.07 -56.91 42.05
N LYS A 2 1.36 -57.07 40.92
CA LYS A 2 0.09 -57.84 40.75
C LYS A 2 -1.04 -57.22 41.61
N LYS A 3 -2.20 -56.73 41.14
CA LYS A 3 -3.21 -57.14 40.11
C LYS A 3 -4.20 -55.96 39.89
N ILE A 4 -4.62 -55.61 38.67
CA ILE A 4 -5.77 -56.09 37.87
C ILE A 4 -7.18 -55.80 38.46
N SER A 5 -7.84 -54.84 37.79
CA SER A 5 -9.26 -54.68 37.37
C SER A 5 -10.46 -54.90 38.31
N SER A 6 -11.46 -54.03 38.11
CA SER A 6 -12.88 -54.41 38.10
C SER A 6 -13.63 -53.60 37.05
N ILE A 7 -14.25 -54.31 36.12
CA ILE A 7 -15.12 -53.84 35.03
C ILE A 7 -16.55 -54.19 35.44
N ILE A 8 -17.47 -53.22 35.48
CA ILE A 8 -18.93 -53.34 35.27
C ILE A 8 -19.36 -51.93 34.81
N GLY A 9 -19.93 -51.63 33.65
CA GLY A 9 -20.75 -52.42 32.74
C GLY A 9 -22.12 -51.73 32.61
N VAL A 10 -22.22 -50.62 31.85
CA VAL A 10 -23.49 -50.12 31.32
C VAL A 10 -23.24 -49.52 29.93
N LEU A 11 -23.42 -50.37 28.92
CA LEU A 11 -23.65 -49.96 27.54
C LEU A 11 -25.15 -49.66 27.44
N LEU A 12 -25.54 -48.38 27.40
CA LEU A 12 -26.86 -47.98 26.89
C LEU A 12 -26.66 -47.00 25.74
N LEU A 13 -26.84 -47.57 24.55
CA LEU A 13 -26.89 -46.93 23.25
C LEU A 13 -28.07 -45.96 23.22
N ILE A 14 -27.80 -44.64 23.26
CA ILE A 14 -28.74 -43.63 22.76
C ILE A 14 -28.06 -42.96 21.57
N LEU A 15 -28.32 -43.54 20.40
CA LEU A 15 -28.18 -42.91 19.10
C LEU A 15 -29.22 -41.80 18.99
N ILE A 16 -28.84 -40.54 19.23
CA ILE A 16 -29.61 -39.39 18.78
C ILE A 16 -28.64 -38.32 18.26
N ILE A 17 -28.44 -38.41 16.93
CA ILE A 17 -28.21 -37.31 15.98
C ILE A 17 -26.91 -36.51 16.17
N PRO A 18 -25.90 -36.66 15.28
CA PRO A 18 -25.01 -35.53 15.05
C PRO A 18 -25.91 -34.39 14.60
N VAL A 19 -26.07 -33.37 15.43
CA VAL A 19 -26.51 -32.06 14.94
C VAL A 19 -25.52 -31.71 13.85
N LEU A 20 -25.94 -31.99 12.62
CA LEU A 20 -25.48 -31.27 11.46
C LEU A 20 -25.67 -29.81 11.86
N GLN A 21 -24.59 -29.16 12.27
CA GLN A 21 -24.49 -27.73 12.08
C GLN A 21 -24.47 -27.54 10.57
N SER A 22 -25.65 -27.59 9.96
CA SER A 22 -26.00 -26.60 8.96
C SER A 22 -26.03 -25.28 9.73
N CYS A 23 -24.85 -24.70 9.88
CA CYS A 23 -24.76 -23.28 9.62
C CYS A 23 -24.91 -23.22 8.10
N ASP A 24 -26.10 -22.88 7.62
CA ASP A 24 -26.22 -22.33 6.27
C ASP A 24 -25.31 -21.11 6.22
N ASN A 25 -24.12 -21.34 5.68
CA ASN A 25 -23.22 -20.36 5.12
C ASN A 25 -23.90 -19.79 3.87
N ASP A 26 -24.88 -18.91 4.06
CA ASP A 26 -25.57 -18.21 2.97
C ASP A 26 -25.56 -16.70 3.21
N ASP A 27 -24.45 -16.16 3.73
CA ASP A 27 -24.16 -14.71 3.64
C ASP A 27 -22.91 -14.48 2.78
N ASP A 28 -22.79 -15.27 1.72
CA ASP A 28 -21.73 -15.23 0.72
C ASP A 28 -22.05 -14.19 -0.37
N GLY A 29 -23.08 -13.37 -0.14
CA GLY A 29 -23.65 -12.43 -1.09
C GLY A 29 -23.03 -11.03 -1.02
N TYR A 30 -22.93 -10.40 -2.19
CA TYR A 30 -22.55 -8.99 -2.29
C TYR A 30 -23.62 -8.07 -1.69
N SER A 31 -23.37 -7.58 -0.47
CA SER A 31 -24.23 -6.60 0.19
C SER A 31 -23.85 -5.17 -0.20
N LEU A 32 -24.84 -4.35 -0.57
CA LEU A 32 -24.64 -2.92 -0.85
C LEU A 32 -24.10 -2.13 0.36
N GLY A 33 -24.23 -2.68 1.57
CA GLY A 33 -23.68 -2.11 2.80
C GLY A 33 -22.23 -2.52 3.11
N ASN A 34 -21.71 -3.57 2.46
CA ASN A 34 -20.37 -4.10 2.71
C ASN A 34 -19.36 -3.43 1.79
N PHE A 35 -19.01 -2.18 2.10
CA PHE A 35 -17.96 -1.46 1.37
C PHE A 35 -16.57 -1.79 1.91
N GLN A 36 -15.58 -1.68 1.04
CA GLN A 36 -14.16 -1.89 1.32
C GLN A 36 -13.40 -0.63 0.94
N VAL A 37 -12.40 -0.27 1.74
CA VAL A 37 -11.48 0.84 1.43
C VAL A 37 -10.11 0.23 1.17
N GLN A 38 -9.62 0.37 -0.05
CA GLN A 38 -8.35 -0.22 -0.49
C GLN A 38 -7.58 0.76 -1.37
N MET A 39 -6.26 0.62 -1.42
CA MET A 39 -5.46 1.32 -2.42
C MET A 39 -5.56 0.61 -3.77
N ALA A 40 -5.60 1.41 -4.84
CA ALA A 40 -5.66 0.91 -6.20
C ALA A 40 -4.97 1.85 -7.17
N THR A 41 -4.66 1.33 -8.36
CA THR A 41 -4.14 2.08 -9.50
C THR A 41 -5.24 2.21 -10.56
N VAL A 42 -5.50 3.43 -11.00
CA VAL A 42 -6.45 3.71 -12.09
C VAL A 42 -5.81 3.30 -13.42
N LYS A 43 -6.56 2.55 -14.23
CA LYS A 43 -6.19 2.20 -15.61
C LYS A 43 -7.24 2.72 -16.57
N VAL A 44 -6.84 3.64 -17.46
CA VAL A 44 -7.75 4.27 -18.42
C VAL A 44 -7.88 3.38 -19.65
N ILE A 45 -9.12 3.15 -20.10
CA ILE A 45 -9.40 2.38 -21.30
C ILE A 45 -9.60 3.35 -22.48
N ASN A 46 -10.57 4.26 -22.34
CA ASN A 46 -10.85 5.32 -23.29
C ASN A 46 -11.74 6.40 -22.64
N GLY A 47 -11.53 7.67 -23.00
CA GLY A 47 -12.34 8.77 -22.47
C GLY A 47 -12.41 8.75 -20.94
N ALA A 48 -13.62 8.63 -20.40
CA ALA A 48 -13.87 8.52 -18.96
C ALA A 48 -13.98 7.08 -18.43
N ASN A 49 -13.83 6.06 -19.28
CA ASN A 49 -13.89 4.67 -18.88
C ASN A 49 -12.53 4.22 -18.32
N TYR A 50 -12.57 3.61 -17.14
CA TYR A 50 -11.39 3.10 -16.44
C TYR A 50 -11.75 1.82 -15.69
N TYR A 51 -10.73 1.11 -15.24
CA TYR A 51 -10.83 0.08 -14.22
C TYR A 51 -9.77 0.32 -13.13
N LEU A 52 -9.89 -0.39 -12.01
CA LEU A 52 -8.92 -0.31 -10.92
C LEU A 52 -8.10 -1.59 -10.86
N VAL A 53 -6.80 -1.45 -10.57
CA VAL A 53 -5.91 -2.57 -10.22
C VAL A 53 -5.58 -2.43 -8.73
N LEU A 54 -6.00 -3.41 -7.94
CA LEU A 54 -5.74 -3.48 -6.50
C LEU A 54 -4.29 -3.91 -6.23
N ASP A 55 -3.85 -3.74 -4.99
CA ASP A 55 -2.47 -4.05 -4.58
C ASP A 55 -2.11 -5.53 -4.62
N ASN A 56 -3.13 -6.40 -4.62
CA ASN A 56 -2.99 -7.84 -4.84
C ASN A 56 -3.07 -8.23 -6.33
N ASN A 57 -2.89 -7.28 -7.23
CA ASN A 57 -2.98 -7.41 -8.69
C ASN A 57 -4.35 -7.79 -9.25
N LYS A 58 -5.39 -7.91 -8.42
CA LYS A 58 -6.76 -8.14 -8.89
C LYS A 58 -7.36 -6.87 -9.49
N THR A 59 -8.23 -7.06 -10.47
CA THR A 59 -8.83 -5.99 -11.25
C THR A 59 -10.31 -5.79 -10.93
N VAL A 60 -10.75 -4.54 -10.89
CA VAL A 60 -12.12 -4.17 -10.54
C VAL A 60 -12.73 -3.30 -11.63
N TRP A 61 -13.79 -3.82 -12.25
CA TRP A 61 -14.63 -3.09 -13.19
C TRP A 61 -15.66 -2.20 -12.46
N PRO A 62 -15.73 -0.89 -12.77
CA PRO A 62 -16.77 0.01 -12.27
C PRO A 62 -18.14 -0.27 -12.90
N GLY A 63 -18.90 -1.21 -12.32
CA GLY A 63 -20.27 -1.53 -12.77
C GLY A 63 -21.31 -0.46 -12.42
N ALA A 64 -21.05 0.30 -11.36
CA ALA A 64 -21.81 1.48 -10.97
C ALA A 64 -20.88 2.53 -10.32
N THR A 65 -21.26 3.80 -10.31
CA THR A 65 -20.44 4.85 -9.69
C THR A 65 -21.29 5.92 -9.01
N ALA A 66 -20.85 6.35 -7.82
CA ALA A 66 -21.31 7.55 -7.13
C ALA A 66 -20.42 8.77 -7.42
N VAL A 67 -19.38 8.61 -8.24
CA VAL A 67 -18.44 9.66 -8.65
C VAL A 67 -18.43 9.82 -10.19
N PRO A 68 -19.57 10.14 -10.83
CA PRO A 68 -19.69 10.16 -12.29
C PRO A 68 -18.82 11.24 -12.98
N GLN A 69 -18.35 12.23 -12.22
CA GLN A 69 -17.50 13.32 -12.73
C GLN A 69 -16.00 13.08 -12.51
N TYR A 70 -15.61 11.92 -11.99
CA TYR A 70 -14.20 11.60 -11.75
C TYR A 70 -13.41 11.62 -13.07
N GLN A 71 -12.36 12.43 -13.12
CA GLN A 71 -11.47 12.53 -14.27
C GLN A 71 -10.33 11.52 -14.11
N ALA A 72 -10.48 10.36 -14.75
CA ALA A 72 -9.50 9.29 -14.66
C ALA A 72 -8.19 9.68 -15.37
N VAL A 73 -7.07 9.41 -14.69
CA VAL A 73 -5.71 9.57 -15.22
C VAL A 73 -5.02 8.22 -15.12
N ASP A 74 -4.43 7.75 -16.22
CA ASP A 74 -3.77 6.44 -16.23
C ASP A 74 -2.59 6.42 -15.25
N GLY A 75 -2.49 5.35 -14.45
CA GLY A 75 -1.46 5.19 -13.44
C GLY A 75 -1.69 5.96 -12.14
N GLN A 76 -2.75 6.77 -12.03
CA GLN A 76 -3.08 7.51 -10.79
C GLN A 76 -3.37 6.53 -9.65
N ARG A 77 -2.69 6.68 -8.51
CA ARG A 77 -3.01 5.92 -7.29
C ARG A 77 -4.16 6.56 -6.56
N VAL A 78 -5.05 5.73 -6.04
CA VAL A 78 -6.25 6.16 -5.33
C VAL A 78 -6.44 5.36 -4.06
N ILE A 79 -7.05 5.98 -3.05
CA ILE A 79 -7.78 5.27 -2.02
C ILE A 79 -9.21 5.13 -2.53
N ALA A 80 -9.62 3.90 -2.84
CA ALA A 80 -10.92 3.59 -3.40
C ALA A 80 -11.84 3.02 -2.32
N ASN A 81 -13.01 3.63 -2.16
CA ASN A 81 -14.13 3.03 -1.43
C ASN A 81 -15.04 2.35 -2.44
N ILE A 82 -15.10 1.02 -2.39
CA ILE A 82 -15.84 0.19 -3.34
C ILE A 82 -16.81 -0.74 -2.62
N THR A 83 -17.96 -1.01 -3.23
CA THR A 83 -18.83 -2.11 -2.83
C THR A 83 -18.83 -3.13 -3.94
N LEU A 84 -18.31 -4.33 -3.68
CA LEU A 84 -18.31 -5.40 -4.66
C LEU A 84 -19.77 -5.77 -5.00
N LEU A 85 -20.02 -6.06 -6.27
CA LEU A 85 -21.35 -6.42 -6.81
C LEU A 85 -21.37 -7.84 -7.38
N GLY A 86 -20.20 -8.40 -7.66
CA GLY A 86 -20.05 -9.68 -8.33
C GLY A 86 -18.58 -10.05 -8.51
N ASP A 87 -18.32 -11.35 -8.53
CA ASP A 87 -17.08 -11.91 -9.05
C ASP A 87 -17.13 -11.95 -10.59
N GLN A 88 -15.96 -11.84 -11.20
CA GLN A 88 -15.67 -12.12 -12.60
C GLN A 88 -16.61 -11.43 -13.62
N TYR A 89 -16.22 -10.23 -14.06
CA TYR A 89 -16.91 -9.50 -15.12
C TYR A 89 -16.05 -9.43 -16.38
N GLY A 90 -16.35 -10.28 -17.37
CA GLY A 90 -15.54 -10.38 -18.58
C GLY A 90 -14.12 -10.84 -18.26
N SER A 91 -13.12 -9.98 -18.53
CA SER A 91 -11.71 -10.21 -18.22
C SER A 91 -11.26 -9.66 -16.86
N TYR A 92 -12.17 -9.08 -16.07
CA TYR A 92 -11.88 -8.48 -14.78
C TYR A 92 -12.24 -9.41 -13.63
N ASP A 93 -11.46 -9.39 -12.56
CA ASP A 93 -11.65 -10.27 -11.39
C ASP A 93 -12.94 -9.93 -10.62
N TYR A 94 -13.32 -8.66 -10.59
CA TYR A 94 -14.50 -8.18 -9.89
C TYR A 94 -15.28 -7.13 -10.68
N VAL A 95 -16.57 -7.01 -10.36
CA VAL A 95 -17.39 -5.83 -10.65
C VAL A 95 -17.81 -5.17 -9.35
N ALA A 96 -17.70 -3.83 -9.28
CA ALA A 96 -18.03 -3.08 -8.08
C ALA A 96 -18.77 -1.78 -8.38
N LYS A 97 -19.50 -1.29 -7.38
CA LYS A 97 -19.91 0.10 -7.28
C LYS A 97 -18.76 0.90 -6.70
N ILE A 98 -18.33 1.96 -7.40
CA ILE A 98 -17.39 2.94 -6.88
C ILE A 98 -18.15 3.95 -6.02
N ASN A 99 -17.95 3.91 -4.70
CA ASN A 99 -18.61 4.85 -3.78
C ASN A 99 -17.84 6.17 -3.69
N TYR A 100 -16.51 6.09 -3.65
CA TYR A 100 -15.64 7.25 -3.58
C TYR A 100 -14.22 6.94 -4.07
N LEU A 101 -13.55 7.94 -4.65
CA LEU A 101 -12.15 7.86 -5.06
C LEU A 101 -11.41 9.09 -4.55
N ASN A 102 -10.36 8.86 -3.76
CA ASN A 102 -9.42 9.88 -3.33
C ASN A 102 -8.10 9.71 -4.06
N ASN A 103 -7.68 10.71 -4.83
CA ASN A 103 -6.35 10.69 -5.43
C ASN A 103 -5.27 10.74 -4.35
N VAL A 104 -4.31 9.84 -4.44
CA VAL A 104 -3.04 9.89 -3.71
C VAL A 104 -2.03 10.62 -4.59
N LEU A 105 -1.21 11.51 -4.02
CA LEU A 105 -0.15 12.15 -4.81
C LEU A 105 0.69 11.05 -5.47
N THR A 106 0.68 11.00 -6.80
CA THR A 106 1.35 9.94 -7.56
C THR A 106 2.45 10.57 -8.39
N LYS A 107 3.67 10.06 -8.24
CA LYS A 107 4.87 10.58 -8.92
C LYS A 107 5.71 9.43 -9.45
N SER A 108 6.56 9.69 -10.43
CA SER A 108 7.59 8.75 -10.87
C SER A 108 8.90 8.98 -10.11
N VAL A 109 9.82 8.02 -10.21
CA VAL A 109 11.21 8.24 -9.80
C VAL A 109 11.85 9.33 -10.67
N GLU A 110 12.55 10.26 -10.04
CA GLU A 110 13.28 11.36 -10.69
C GLU A 110 14.80 11.10 -10.63
N GLU A 111 15.60 11.74 -11.48
CA GLU A 111 17.06 11.67 -11.40
C GLU A 111 17.62 12.83 -10.58
N LEU A 112 18.45 12.51 -9.58
CA LEU A 112 19.21 13.48 -8.80
C LEU A 112 20.61 13.64 -9.40
N THR A 113 20.92 14.86 -9.81
CA THR A 113 22.21 15.30 -10.36
C THR A 113 22.78 16.42 -9.50
N GLU A 114 24.06 16.76 -9.69
CA GLU A 114 24.70 17.85 -8.94
C GLU A 114 24.00 19.20 -9.14
N THR A 115 23.36 19.41 -10.30
CA THR A 115 22.74 20.70 -10.65
C THR A 115 21.33 20.86 -10.08
N ASN A 116 20.66 19.77 -9.69
CA ASN A 116 19.27 19.81 -9.23
C ASN A 116 19.10 19.42 -7.75
N GLU A 117 20.19 19.14 -7.02
CA GLU A 117 20.16 18.72 -5.62
C GLU A 117 19.40 19.69 -4.70
N ALA A 118 19.64 21.00 -4.83
CA ALA A 118 18.92 22.01 -4.06
C ALA A 118 17.40 22.04 -4.32
N THR A 119 16.95 21.58 -5.49
CA THR A 119 15.51 21.50 -5.81
C THR A 119 14.82 20.42 -4.99
N PHE A 120 15.50 19.29 -4.79
CA PHE A 120 14.96 18.15 -4.05
C PHE A 120 15.08 18.30 -2.54
N GLY A 121 16.07 19.08 -2.07
CA GLY A 121 16.35 19.25 -0.64
C GLY A 121 16.73 17.93 0.03
N ASN A 122 16.80 17.96 1.36
CA ASN A 122 16.91 16.76 2.19
C ASN A 122 16.44 17.04 3.62
N ASP A 123 15.37 17.82 3.78
CA ASP A 123 14.84 18.18 5.08
C ASP A 123 14.31 16.93 5.81
N PRO A 124 14.44 16.84 7.14
CA PRO A 124 13.99 15.67 7.88
C PRO A 124 12.47 15.48 7.79
N LEU A 125 12.05 14.23 7.54
CA LEU A 125 10.64 13.86 7.43
C LEU A 125 10.24 12.91 8.56
N ARG A 126 9.14 13.21 9.25
CA ARG A 126 8.57 12.31 10.28
C ARG A 126 7.80 11.18 9.59
N MET A 127 8.38 10.00 9.57
CA MET A 127 7.83 8.83 8.88
C MET A 127 6.79 8.13 9.75
N ARG A 128 5.68 7.70 9.16
CA ARG A 128 4.71 6.80 9.81
C ARG A 128 4.84 5.39 9.27
N GLN A 129 4.83 5.25 7.95
CA GLN A 129 4.94 3.96 7.29
C GLN A 129 5.51 4.12 5.89
N ILE A 130 6.29 3.14 5.45
CA ILE A 130 6.77 3.01 4.09
C ILE A 130 6.62 1.56 3.64
N TRP A 131 6.05 1.33 2.46
CA TRP A 131 5.83 -0.03 1.95
C TRP A 131 5.78 -0.07 0.42
N LEU A 132 6.17 -1.21 -0.13
CA LEU A 132 5.98 -1.51 -1.55
C LEU A 132 4.66 -2.25 -1.76
N SER A 133 3.90 -1.84 -2.78
CA SER A 133 2.71 -2.57 -3.25
C SER A 133 2.42 -2.24 -4.71
N ALA A 134 2.03 -3.24 -5.51
CA ALA A 134 1.67 -3.09 -6.94
C ALA A 134 2.55 -2.10 -7.73
N SER A 135 3.87 -2.30 -7.70
CA SER A 135 4.87 -1.44 -8.37
C SER A 135 4.95 0.02 -7.89
N HIS A 136 4.45 0.30 -6.68
CA HIS A 136 4.54 1.61 -6.04
C HIS A 136 5.24 1.52 -4.69
N LEU A 137 6.09 2.51 -4.41
CA LEU A 137 6.56 2.82 -3.06
C LEU A 137 5.60 3.83 -2.44
N ASN A 138 4.89 3.43 -1.40
CA ASN A 138 3.95 4.28 -0.70
C ASN A 138 4.62 4.81 0.58
N VAL A 139 4.42 6.08 0.86
CA VAL A 139 4.97 6.76 2.02
C VAL A 139 3.85 7.50 2.74
N ASP A 140 3.58 7.08 3.97
CA ASP A 140 2.73 7.78 4.95
C ASP A 140 3.63 8.52 5.94
N PHE A 141 3.39 9.82 6.11
CA PHE A 141 4.26 10.69 6.87
C PHE A 141 3.49 11.84 7.53
N LEU A 142 4.13 12.48 8.50
CA LEU A 142 3.65 13.73 9.09
C LEU A 142 4.56 14.87 8.61
N MET A 143 3.93 15.98 8.24
CA MET A 143 4.63 17.21 7.89
C MET A 143 4.07 18.38 8.69
N ARG A 144 4.93 19.37 8.96
CA ARG A 144 4.45 20.72 9.27
C ARG A 144 3.93 21.31 7.96
N MET A 145 2.74 21.89 7.99
CA MET A 145 2.12 22.41 6.77
C MET A 145 2.77 23.72 6.35
N PRO A 146 2.89 23.98 5.03
CA PRO A 146 3.39 25.25 4.55
C PRO A 146 2.42 26.41 4.78
N SER A 147 2.97 27.62 4.84
CA SER A 147 2.16 28.85 4.82
C SER A 147 1.79 29.25 3.38
N GLN A 148 2.76 29.23 2.46
CA GLN A 148 2.61 29.76 1.10
C GLN A 148 3.23 28.87 0.03
N LYS A 149 4.46 28.39 0.24
CA LYS A 149 5.24 27.61 -0.72
C LYS A 149 4.91 26.14 -0.58
N LYS A 150 4.50 25.51 -1.68
CA LYS A 150 4.26 24.07 -1.68
C LYS A 150 5.57 23.33 -1.40
N HIS A 151 5.53 22.44 -0.42
CA HIS A 151 6.62 21.51 -0.18
C HIS A 151 6.81 20.57 -1.37
N ARG A 152 8.02 20.03 -1.51
CA ARG A 152 8.35 19.01 -2.50
C ARG A 152 8.72 17.72 -1.78
N ILE A 153 8.11 16.62 -2.20
CA ILE A 153 8.53 15.27 -1.85
C ILE A 153 8.83 14.52 -3.14
N SER A 154 9.99 13.86 -3.21
CA SER A 154 10.49 13.18 -4.40
C SER A 154 11.18 11.88 -4.02
N LEU A 155 10.98 10.86 -4.84
CA LEU A 155 11.81 9.65 -4.81
C LEU A 155 12.81 9.78 -5.95
N VAL A 156 14.10 9.80 -5.61
CA VAL A 156 15.15 10.07 -6.59
C VAL A 156 16.10 8.89 -6.71
N ARG A 157 16.62 8.70 -7.92
CA ARG A 157 17.82 7.89 -8.15
C ARG A 157 19.02 8.84 -8.21
N ASN A 158 19.95 8.65 -7.29
CA ASN A 158 21.16 9.47 -7.24
C ASN A 158 22.16 9.03 -8.30
N THR A 159 22.47 9.91 -9.26
CA THR A 159 23.45 9.66 -10.32
C THR A 159 24.79 10.36 -10.07
N THR A 160 24.94 11.08 -8.95
CA THR A 160 26.19 11.75 -8.56
C THR A 160 27.15 10.81 -7.82
N ALA A 161 26.60 9.76 -7.20
CA ALA A 161 27.35 8.72 -6.53
C ALA A 161 27.43 7.44 -7.37
N GLU A 162 28.51 6.68 -7.23
CA GLU A 162 28.61 5.34 -7.81
C GLU A 162 27.55 4.43 -7.17
N SER A 163 26.72 3.80 -8.00
CA SER A 163 25.70 2.86 -7.51
C SER A 163 26.36 1.61 -6.93
N PRO A 164 26.04 1.19 -5.70
CA PRO A 164 26.59 -0.02 -5.13
C PRO A 164 26.29 -1.25 -5.99
N SER A 165 27.28 -2.12 -6.18
CA SER A 165 27.11 -3.41 -6.87
C SER A 165 26.62 -4.50 -5.89
N ASP A 166 25.53 -4.23 -5.17
CA ASP A 166 24.94 -5.13 -4.17
C ASP A 166 23.66 -5.84 -4.65
N GLY A 167 23.23 -5.54 -5.89
CA GLY A 167 22.05 -6.11 -6.53
C GLY A 167 20.73 -5.43 -6.16
N TYR A 168 20.76 -4.31 -5.43
CA TYR A 168 19.56 -3.52 -5.12
C TYR A 168 19.46 -2.29 -6.02
N VAL A 169 18.24 -1.83 -6.24
CA VAL A 169 18.00 -0.47 -6.74
C VAL A 169 18.07 0.49 -5.56
N HIS A 170 19.02 1.43 -5.60
CA HIS A 170 19.19 2.44 -4.56
C HIS A 170 18.45 3.72 -4.92
N LEU A 171 17.52 4.11 -4.05
CA LEU A 171 16.71 5.32 -4.17
C LEU A 171 16.84 6.15 -2.90
N GLU A 172 16.53 7.44 -3.01
CA GLU A 172 16.49 8.36 -1.88
C GLU A 172 15.13 9.05 -1.84
N LEU A 173 14.46 9.03 -0.68
CA LEU A 173 13.30 9.88 -0.43
C LEU A 173 13.81 11.25 0.00
N ARG A 174 13.61 12.25 -0.86
CA ARG A 174 13.99 13.64 -0.60
C ARG A 174 12.76 14.48 -0.31
N TYR A 175 12.86 15.31 0.71
CA TYR A 175 11.84 16.26 1.11
C TYR A 175 12.46 17.66 1.18
N ASN A 176 11.72 18.64 0.68
CA ASN A 176 12.10 20.05 0.70
C ASN A 176 10.90 20.85 1.19
N ASP A 177 10.98 21.37 2.41
CA ASP A 177 9.94 22.18 3.03
C ASP A 177 9.96 23.65 2.58
N GLN A 178 10.91 24.01 1.70
CA GLN A 178 11.07 25.34 1.10
C GLN A 178 11.35 26.45 2.14
N ASP A 179 11.86 26.08 3.31
CA ASP A 179 11.99 26.92 4.50
C ASP A 179 10.67 27.60 4.89
N ASP A 180 9.53 26.98 4.59
CA ASP A 180 8.20 27.53 4.81
C ASP A 180 7.33 26.54 5.58
N VAL A 181 7.50 26.52 6.91
CA VAL A 181 6.76 25.63 7.79
C VAL A 181 5.95 26.40 8.83
N THR A 182 4.76 25.89 9.13
CA THR A 182 3.92 26.39 10.22
C THR A 182 3.99 25.47 11.45
N ASN A 183 3.24 25.81 12.51
CA ASN A 183 3.08 24.95 13.67
C ASN A 183 1.97 23.89 13.52
N TYR A 184 1.26 23.88 12.39
CA TYR A 184 0.22 22.91 12.14
C TYR A 184 0.79 21.64 11.51
N VAL A 185 0.48 20.47 12.09
CA VAL A 185 0.94 19.17 11.60
C VAL A 185 -0.19 18.49 10.84
N ALA A 186 0.11 17.95 9.67
CA ALA A 186 -0.83 17.16 8.88
C ALA A 186 -0.20 15.85 8.39
N ARG A 187 -1.06 14.89 8.09
CA ARG A 187 -0.68 13.62 7.47
C ARG A 187 -0.59 13.78 5.95
N GLY A 188 0.52 13.32 5.38
CA GLY A 188 0.73 13.19 3.94
C GLY A 188 0.75 11.73 3.53
N LEU A 189 0.22 11.44 2.33
CA LEU A 189 0.35 10.15 1.68
C LEU A 189 0.77 10.38 0.21
N VAL A 190 1.85 9.72 -0.20
CA VAL A 190 2.36 9.76 -1.57
C VAL A 190 2.67 8.34 -2.04
N SER A 191 2.44 8.08 -3.32
CA SER A 191 2.83 6.85 -4.00
C SER A 191 3.78 7.17 -5.14
N PHE A 192 4.94 6.54 -5.15
CA PHE A 192 5.91 6.66 -6.22
C PHE A 192 5.85 5.43 -7.10
N TYR A 193 5.55 5.59 -8.39
CA TYR A 193 5.69 4.52 -9.36
C TYR A 193 7.17 4.19 -9.54
N VAL A 194 7.57 3.02 -9.06
CA VAL A 194 8.94 2.50 -9.17
C VAL A 194 9.09 1.58 -10.40
N GLY A 195 8.04 1.47 -11.22
CA GLY A 195 8.07 0.77 -12.48
C GLY A 195 8.31 -0.73 -12.34
N GLU A 196 8.97 -1.26 -13.36
CA GLU A 196 9.41 -2.64 -13.46
C GLU A 196 10.27 -3.07 -12.25
N TRP A 197 11.00 -2.14 -11.61
CA TRP A 197 11.75 -2.45 -10.39
C TRP A 197 10.88 -2.87 -9.22
N GLY A 198 9.60 -2.51 -9.20
CA GLY A 198 8.65 -2.89 -8.14
C GLY A 198 7.87 -4.18 -8.43
N LYS A 199 8.17 -4.89 -9.52
CA LYS A 199 7.54 -6.18 -9.84
C LYS A 199 8.43 -7.33 -9.38
N ALA A 200 8.09 -7.92 -8.23
CA ALA A 200 8.78 -9.12 -7.73
C ALA A 200 8.70 -10.30 -8.72
N ASP A 201 7.64 -10.37 -9.53
CA ASP A 201 7.27 -11.60 -10.25
C ASP A 201 7.86 -11.71 -11.68
N GLU A 202 8.29 -10.59 -12.29
CA GLU A 202 8.82 -10.57 -13.68
C GLU A 202 10.32 -10.22 -13.77
N LEU A 203 10.93 -9.73 -12.68
CA LEU A 203 12.34 -9.27 -12.63
C LEU A 203 13.20 -9.96 -11.57
N SER A 204 12.68 -11.01 -10.94
CA SER A 204 13.37 -11.78 -9.88
C SER A 204 14.74 -12.35 -10.26
N ASN A 205 15.12 -12.32 -11.55
CA ASN A 205 16.41 -12.81 -12.01
C ASN A 205 17.53 -11.75 -12.12
N SER A 206 17.26 -10.44 -11.98
CA SER A 206 18.31 -9.40 -12.12
C SER A 206 18.43 -8.39 -10.98
N ILE A 207 17.38 -8.19 -10.17
CA ILE A 207 17.42 -7.29 -9.00
C ILE A 207 16.92 -8.02 -7.75
N ARG A 208 17.61 -7.79 -6.62
CA ARG A 208 17.29 -8.41 -5.32
C ARG A 208 16.17 -7.69 -4.58
N GLY A 209 15.98 -6.41 -4.88
CA GLY A 209 15.10 -5.54 -4.12
C GLY A 209 15.36 -4.06 -4.34
N ILE A 210 14.71 -3.24 -3.51
CA ILE A 210 14.87 -1.79 -3.48
C ILE A 210 15.38 -1.37 -2.11
N LYS A 211 16.36 -0.47 -2.06
CA LYS A 211 16.80 0.23 -0.85
C LYS A 211 16.44 1.69 -0.95
N VAL A 212 15.84 2.23 0.10
CA VAL A 212 15.40 3.63 0.15
C VAL A 212 16.06 4.33 1.32
N LYS A 213 16.97 5.25 1.03
CA LYS A 213 17.54 6.15 2.04
C LYS A 213 16.56 7.28 2.34
N VAL A 214 16.35 7.58 3.62
CA VAL A 214 15.42 8.61 4.09
C VAL A 214 16.07 9.40 5.21
N ASN A 215 16.07 10.73 5.12
CA ASN A 215 16.41 11.58 6.26
C ASN A 215 15.21 11.69 7.22
N THR A 216 15.21 10.91 8.29
CA THR A 216 14.09 10.86 9.26
C THR A 216 14.24 11.94 10.34
N ALA A 217 13.12 12.53 10.76
CA ALA A 217 13.12 13.55 11.80
C ALA A 217 13.57 13.03 13.17
N GLU A 218 13.35 11.75 13.45
CA GLU A 218 13.62 11.12 14.74
C GLU A 218 15.06 10.62 14.88
N SER A 219 15.65 10.11 13.80
CA SER A 219 16.92 9.35 13.87
C SER A 219 17.94 9.75 12.81
N GLY A 220 17.68 10.80 12.04
CA GLY A 220 18.52 11.16 10.90
C GLY A 220 18.41 10.16 9.76
N GLU A 221 19.48 9.95 9.00
CA GLU A 221 19.46 9.08 7.83
C GLU A 221 19.23 7.60 8.21
N LYS A 222 18.19 7.00 7.63
CA LYS A 222 17.86 5.57 7.73
C LYS A 222 17.71 4.97 6.34
N GLU A 223 18.04 3.69 6.19
CA GLU A 223 17.83 2.91 4.97
C GLU A 223 16.73 1.86 5.18
N TYR A 224 15.70 1.90 4.33
CA TYR A 224 14.62 0.90 4.30
C TYR A 224 14.88 -0.09 3.17
N VAL A 225 14.89 -1.38 3.51
CA VAL A 225 15.22 -2.45 2.56
C VAL A 225 13.99 -3.27 2.23
N PHE A 226 13.70 -3.41 0.94
CA PHE A 226 12.61 -4.22 0.41
C PHE A 226 13.18 -5.35 -0.44
N ASP A 227 13.27 -6.55 0.14
CA ASP A 227 13.75 -7.76 -0.54
C ASP A 227 12.62 -8.42 -1.34
N PHE A 228 12.86 -8.78 -2.61
CA PHE A 228 11.87 -9.51 -3.43
C PHE A 228 11.96 -11.03 -3.28
N ASN A 229 13.06 -11.55 -2.75
CA ASN A 229 13.30 -12.99 -2.57
C ASN A 229 12.92 -13.52 -1.18
N LYS A 230 12.28 -12.70 -0.33
CA LYS A 230 11.68 -13.16 0.94
C LYS A 230 10.17 -13.27 0.75
N GLU A 231 9.62 -14.47 0.98
CA GLU A 231 8.16 -14.66 1.10
C GLU A 231 7.63 -13.67 2.15
N GLU A 232 6.62 -12.91 1.74
CA GLU A 232 6.04 -11.76 2.44
C GLU A 232 7.00 -10.55 2.60
N ALA A 233 6.89 -9.60 1.68
CA ALA A 233 7.22 -8.20 1.95
C ALA A 233 6.24 -7.66 3.01
N GLN A 234 6.38 -8.08 4.27
CA GLN A 234 5.75 -7.39 5.39
C GLN A 234 6.29 -5.96 5.38
N ALA A 235 5.39 -4.97 5.40
CA ALA A 235 5.78 -3.58 5.52
C ALA A 235 6.70 -3.45 6.73
N PRO A 236 7.96 -2.99 6.58
CA PRO A 236 8.78 -2.73 7.75
C PRO A 236 8.04 -1.68 8.59
N LEU A 237 7.62 -2.09 9.78
CA LEU A 237 7.07 -1.15 10.75
C LEU A 237 8.18 -0.16 11.08
N VAL A 238 7.89 1.13 10.95
CA VAL A 238 8.80 2.16 11.44
C VAL A 238 8.78 2.01 12.96
N GLU A 239 9.85 1.48 13.56
CA GLU A 239 9.91 1.19 15.00
C GLU A 239 9.74 2.44 15.88
N ASP A 240 9.84 3.64 15.29
CA ASP A 240 9.70 4.95 15.95
C ASP A 240 8.39 5.67 15.59
N VAL A 241 7.24 4.97 15.58
CA VAL A 241 5.96 5.69 15.59
C VAL A 241 5.85 6.42 16.93
N ALA A 242 6.03 7.73 16.93
CA ALA A 242 5.75 8.56 18.10
C ALA A 242 4.31 8.28 18.58
N GLU A 243 4.19 7.53 19.67
CA GLU A 243 2.96 7.47 20.45
C GLU A 243 2.61 8.89 20.88
N GLY A 244 1.41 9.34 20.54
CA GLY A 244 0.90 10.64 20.97
C GLY A 244 0.87 11.70 19.88
N VAL A 245 -0.08 11.57 18.97
CA VAL A 245 -0.87 12.74 18.55
C VAL A 245 -2.33 12.32 18.66
N SER A 246 -2.95 12.69 19.78
CA SER A 246 -4.40 12.72 19.91
C SER A 246 -4.93 13.66 18.85
N ILE A 247 -5.72 13.11 17.93
CA ILE A 247 -6.62 13.88 17.07
C ILE A 247 -7.82 14.21 17.96
N GLU A 248 -7.87 15.44 18.47
CA GLU A 248 -9.15 16.06 18.83
C GLU A 248 -9.82 16.59 17.56
#